data_AF-A0A6V7IY35-F1
#
_entry.id   AF-A0A6V7IY35-F1
#
_cell.length_a   1.000
_cell.length_b   1.000
_cell.length_c   1.000
_cell.angle_alpha   90.00
_cell.angle_beta   90.00
_cell.angle_gamma   90.00
#
_symmetry.space_group_name_H-M   'P 1'
#
loop_
_entity.id
_entity.type
_entity.pdbx_description
1 polymer ?
#
loop_
_entity_poly.entity_id
_entity_poly.type
_entity_poly.pdbx_seq_one_letter_code
_entity_poly.pdbx_strand_id
1 'polypeptide(L)' 'MTDYQLIKKPSDVKSPPVELFRPLVVPQGRELLGPGPSNCSQRVLKALGHQVVGHMQPEMFK' A
#
# COMPACT_ATOMS: atom_id res chain seq x y z
N MET A 1 -16.67 23.59 -12.67
CA MET A 1 -17.89 22.88 -12.24
C MET A 1 -18.21 21.88 -13.33
N THR A 2 -17.68 20.67 -13.21
CA THR A 2 -17.87 19.61 -14.22
C THR A 2 -17.95 18.28 -13.48
N ASP A 3 -19.20 17.87 -13.28
CA ASP A 3 -19.72 16.50 -13.19
C ASP A 3 -18.90 15.44 -12.44
N TYR A 4 -19.04 15.45 -11.11
CA TYR A 4 -18.87 14.27 -10.26
C TYR A 4 -20.01 13.23 -10.45
N GLN A 5 -20.53 13.07 -11.67
CA GLN A 5 -21.62 12.13 -12.00
C GLN A 5 -21.09 10.71 -12.31
N LEU A 6 -20.12 10.25 -11.52
CA LEU A 6 -19.81 8.81 -11.39
C LEU A 6 -20.44 8.25 -10.10
N ILE A 7 -21.64 8.73 -9.74
CA ILE A 7 -22.44 8.06 -8.72
C ILE A 7 -23.12 6.88 -9.44
N LYS A 8 -22.45 5.73 -9.41
CA LYS A 8 -23.05 4.45 -9.79
C LYS A 8 -24.41 4.35 -9.11
N LYS A 9 -25.44 3.90 -9.86
CA LYS A 9 -26.75 3.62 -9.26
C LYS A 9 -26.54 2.74 -8.02
N PRO A 10 -27.29 2.93 -6.92
CA PRO A 10 -27.10 2.14 -5.69
C PRO A 10 -27.11 0.62 -5.92
N SER A 11 -27.77 0.16 -6.99
CA SER A 11 -27.82 -1.23 -7.45
C SER A 11 -26.51 -1.78 -8.07
N ASP A 12 -25.60 -0.92 -8.53
CA ASP A 12 -24.34 -1.30 -9.20
C ASP A 12 -23.11 -1.21 -8.28
N VAL A 13 -23.31 -0.79 -7.02
CA VAL A 13 -22.24 -0.76 -6.01
C VAL A 13 -22.13 -2.15 -5.42
N LYS A 14 -21.12 -2.92 -5.87
CA LYS A 14 -20.75 -4.16 -5.19
C LYS A 14 -20.48 -3.86 -3.71
N SER A 15 -21.05 -4.67 -2.83
CA SER A 15 -20.75 -4.59 -1.40
C SER A 15 -19.24 -4.71 -1.17
N PRO A 16 -18.67 -3.94 -0.22
CA PRO A 16 -17.26 -4.09 0.13
C PRO A 16 -16.93 -5.55 0.50
N PRO A 17 -15.78 -6.10 0.05
CA PRO A 17 -15.36 -7.43 0.46
C PRO A 17 -15.23 -7.52 1.99
N VAL A 18 -15.89 -8.52 2.58
CA VAL A 18 -15.96 -8.67 4.04
C VAL A 18 -14.59 -8.93 4.67
N GLU A 19 -13.64 -9.47 3.89
CA GLU A 19 -12.31 -9.83 4.32
C GLU A 19 -11.45 -8.62 4.68
N LEU A 20 -11.70 -7.46 4.03
CA LEU A 20 -10.93 -6.23 4.25
C LEU A 20 -11.22 -5.55 5.60
N PHE A 21 -12.29 -5.97 6.28
CA PHE A 21 -12.58 -5.52 7.64
C PHE A 21 -11.73 -6.24 8.69
N ARG A 22 -11.02 -7.32 8.31
CA ARG A 22 -10.07 -7.99 9.21
C ARG A 22 -8.69 -7.31 9.09
N PRO A 23 -7.92 -7.21 10.20
CA PRO A 23 -6.56 -6.69 10.14
C PRO A 23 -5.69 -7.49 9.16
N LEU A 24 -4.77 -6.81 8.48
CA LEU A 24 -3.75 -7.46 7.64
C LEU A 24 -2.79 -8.26 8.52
N VAL A 25 -2.62 -9.55 8.22
CA VAL A 25 -1.72 -10.45 8.95
C VAL A 25 -0.62 -10.93 8.01
N VAL A 26 0.63 -10.61 8.34
CA VAL A 26 1.83 -11.11 7.65
C VAL A 26 2.64 -11.98 8.61
N PRO A 27 2.92 -13.26 8.29
CA PRO A 27 3.73 -14.12 9.14
C PRO A 27 5.12 -13.53 9.41
N GLN A 28 5.50 -13.45 10.69
CA GLN A 28 6.80 -12.94 11.12
C GLN A 28 7.80 -14.09 11.32
N GLY A 29 9.10 -13.80 11.25
CA GLY A 29 10.17 -14.76 11.53
C GLY A 29 10.30 -15.89 10.50
N ARG A 30 10.01 -15.59 9.22
CA ARG A 30 10.31 -16.50 8.11
C ARG A 30 11.66 -16.15 7.50
N GLU A 31 12.58 -17.09 7.52
CA GLU A 31 13.88 -16.98 6.86
C GLU A 31 13.73 -17.43 5.39
N LEU A 32 13.93 -16.49 4.48
CA LEU A 32 13.73 -16.67 3.04
C LEU A 32 15.04 -17.07 2.37
N LEU A 33 15.40 -18.35 2.49
CA LEU A 33 16.65 -18.92 1.95
C LEU A 33 16.54 -19.47 0.51
N GLY A 34 15.41 -19.21 -0.16
CA GLY A 34 15.22 -19.56 -1.57
C GLY A 34 15.92 -18.58 -2.52
N PRO A 35 15.76 -18.74 -3.85
CA PRO A 35 16.42 -17.88 -4.85
C PRO A 35 15.91 -16.43 -4.86
N GLY A 36 14.84 -16.12 -4.11
CA GLY A 36 14.29 -14.77 -3.97
C GLY A 36 12.77 -14.79 -3.80
N PRO A 37 12.18 -13.73 -3.21
CA PRO A 37 12.85 -12.55 -2.63
C PRO A 37 13.61 -12.88 -1.34
N SER A 38 14.59 -12.06 -0.98
CA SER A 38 15.33 -12.17 0.27
C SER A 38 14.66 -11.41 1.41
N ASN A 39 15.04 -11.70 2.66
CA ASN A 39 14.59 -10.92 3.81
C ASN A 39 15.03 -9.45 3.69
N CYS A 40 14.07 -8.54 3.91
CA CYS A 40 14.34 -7.10 3.88
C CYS A 40 15.07 -6.66 5.16
N SER A 41 16.13 -5.84 5.02
CA SER A 41 16.82 -5.30 6.19
C SER A 41 15.91 -4.36 7.00
N GLN A 42 16.12 -4.32 8.33
CA GLN A 42 15.37 -3.43 9.21
C GLN A 42 15.46 -1.95 8.82
N ARG A 43 16.59 -1.51 8.25
CA ARG A 43 16.77 -0.14 7.77
C ARG A 43 15.82 0.18 6.61
N VAL A 44 15.69 -0.73 5.65
CA VAL A 44 14.80 -0.53 4.49
C VAL A 44 13.34 -0.59 4.92
N LEU A 45 12.96 -1.54 5.79
CA LEU A 45 11.59 -1.61 6.32
C LEU A 45 11.17 -0.31 7.02
N LYS A 46 12.04 0.27 7.84
CA LYS A 46 11.78 1.56 8.50
C LYS A 46 11.63 2.69 7.48
N ALA A 47 12.51 2.75 6.48
CA ALA A 47 12.45 3.78 5.44
C ALA A 47 11.16 3.72 4.60
N LEU A 48 10.65 2.51 4.31
CA LEU A 48 9.39 2.32 3.59
C LEU A 48 8.16 2.78 4.37
N GLY A 49 8.27 2.92 5.70
CA GLY A 49 7.21 3.46 6.56
C GLY A 49 7.19 5.00 6.62
N HIS A 50 8.11 5.69 5.96
CA HIS A 50 8.10 7.15 5.91
C HIS A 50 6.96 7.68 5.04
N GLN A 51 6.55 8.91 5.32
CA GLN A 51 5.52 9.61 4.55
C GLN A 51 5.90 9.69 3.06
N VAL A 52 4.93 9.45 2.17
CA VAL A 52 5.10 9.66 0.73
C VAL A 52 5.34 11.13 0.46
N VAL A 53 6.31 11.38 -0.41
CA VAL A 53 6.77 12.72 -0.77
C VAL A 53 6.63 12.94 -2.28
N GLY A 54 6.58 14.21 -2.69
CA GLY A 54 6.42 14.57 -4.10
C GLY A 54 7.58 14.07 -4.95
N HIS A 55 7.27 13.45 -6.09
CA HIS A 55 8.27 12.89 -7.01
C HIS A 55 9.27 13.93 -7.55
N MET A 56 8.93 15.22 -7.53
CA MET A 56 9.83 16.33 -7.89
C MET A 56 10.01 17.37 -6.76
N GLN A 57 9.96 16.96 -5.50
CA GLN A 57 10.23 17.90 -4.41
C GLN A 57 11.69 18.42 -4.50
N PRO A 58 11.95 19.71 -4.21
CA PRO A 58 13.29 20.29 -4.34
C PRO A 58 14.37 19.54 -3.54
N GLU A 59 14.03 18.96 -2.40
CA GLU A 59 14.95 18.21 -1.52
C GLU A 59 15.53 16.94 -2.17
N MET A 60 14.91 16.43 -3.25
CA MET A 60 15.39 15.23 -3.96
C MET A 60 16.42 15.54 -5.07
N PHE A 61 16.58 16.82 -5.43
CA PHE A 61 17.51 17.27 -6.47
C PHE A 61 18.66 18.11 -5.93
N LYS A 62 18.78 18.22 -4.60
CA LYS A 62 19.82 18.97 -3.91
C LYS A 62 20.91 18.06 -3.38
#